data_AF-A0A941X5S9-F1
#
_entry.id   AF-A0A941X5S9-F1
#
_cell.length_a   1.000
_cell.length_b   1.000
_cell.length_c   1.000
_cell.angle_alpha   90.00
_cell.angle_beta   90.00
_cell.angle_gamma   90.00
#
_symmetry.space_group_name_H-M   'P 1'
#
loop_
_entity.id
_entity.type
_entity.pdbx_description
1 polymer ?
#
loop_
_entity_poly.entity_id
_entity_poly.type
_entity_poly.pdbx_seq_one_letter_code
_entity_poly.pdbx_strand_id
1 'polypeptide(L)'
;PIYYTLDGSEPTTNSTRYTEPIEIRTENDSCTLKAIVVREGIETRTLVRPFKFNKATGHMPQLKDAPSEKYTFGGAGVLTDGIHGDFNYSNGCWLGFINTPLDATIDLGKTQTISQVKIGSLVQYSEYIFPPTQIKVYATNGDNPMTEIGKLEIPVTQKQDQDGVRKYTCEFPAVPASKIRVVIDTTDKIPAWHGAKGEKGWLFVDEISVN
;
A
#
# COMPACT_ATOMS: atom_id res chain seq x y z
N PRO A 1 -5.80 -13.64 28.45
CA PRO A 1 -6.00 -12.21 28.11
C PRO A 1 -5.09 -11.80 26.94
N ILE A 2 -5.39 -10.72 26.24
CA ILE A 2 -4.50 -10.15 25.21
C ILE A 2 -3.83 -8.91 25.82
N TYR A 3 -2.51 -8.81 25.65
CA TYR A 3 -1.69 -7.68 26.09
C TYR A 3 -0.93 -7.10 24.92
N TYR A 4 -0.78 -5.77 24.87
CA TYR A 4 -0.15 -5.11 23.74
C TYR A 4 0.68 -3.86 24.12
N THR A 5 1.52 -3.46 23.18
CA THR A 5 2.36 -2.24 23.20
C THR A 5 2.26 -1.57 21.82
N LEU A 6 2.48 -0.25 21.76
CA LEU A 6 2.42 0.54 20.51
C LEU A 6 3.77 1.16 20.13
N ASP A 7 4.73 1.14 21.05
CA ASP A 7 6.09 1.66 20.90
C ASP A 7 7.08 0.60 20.38
N GLY A 8 6.60 -0.61 20.07
CA GLY A 8 7.42 -1.74 19.62
C GLY A 8 8.16 -2.49 20.73
N SER A 9 7.98 -2.16 22.00
CA SER A 9 8.50 -2.95 23.13
C SER A 9 7.81 -4.32 23.21
N GLU A 10 8.47 -5.34 23.75
CA GLU A 10 7.83 -6.66 23.90
C GLU A 10 6.71 -6.60 24.95
N PRO A 11 5.48 -7.03 24.62
CA PRO A 11 4.39 -7.03 25.56
C PRO A 11 4.58 -8.10 26.63
N THR A 12 4.12 -7.82 27.85
CA THR A 12 4.10 -8.75 28.99
C THR A 12 2.71 -8.70 29.64
N THR A 13 2.48 -9.49 30.69
CA THR A 13 1.25 -9.38 31.51
C THR A 13 1.09 -8.04 32.23
N ASN A 14 2.15 -7.21 32.28
CA ASN A 14 2.12 -5.86 32.83
C ASN A 14 1.83 -4.78 31.77
N SER A 15 1.79 -5.15 30.48
CA SER A 15 1.46 -4.24 29.39
C SER A 15 -0.03 -3.93 29.33
N THR A 16 -0.44 -3.05 28.44
CA THR A 16 -1.86 -2.65 28.30
C THR A 16 -2.70 -3.86 27.89
N ARG A 17 -3.75 -4.14 28.66
CA ARG A 17 -4.70 -5.21 28.36
C ARG A 17 -5.68 -4.73 27.30
N TYR A 18 -5.89 -5.52 26.25
CA TYR A 18 -6.91 -5.25 25.25
C TYR A 18 -8.32 -5.49 25.82
N THR A 19 -9.14 -4.44 25.83
CA THR A 19 -10.54 -4.48 26.27
C THR A 19 -11.49 -3.78 25.27
N GLU A 20 -10.95 -2.97 24.37
CA GLU A 20 -11.67 -2.18 23.39
C GLU A 20 -10.77 -1.93 22.16
N PRO A 21 -11.31 -1.44 21.02
CA PRO A 21 -10.51 -1.15 19.83
C PRO A 21 -9.31 -0.25 20.12
N ILE A 22 -8.17 -0.56 19.51
CA ILE A 22 -6.92 0.19 19.70
C ILE A 22 -6.90 1.35 18.71
N GLU A 23 -6.85 2.58 19.21
CA GLU A 23 -6.61 3.76 18.39
C GLU A 23 -5.11 3.89 18.08
N ILE A 24 -4.75 3.82 16.80
CA ILE A 24 -3.37 4.06 16.34
C ILE A 24 -3.24 5.55 16.01
N ARG A 25 -2.52 6.30 16.85
CA ARG A 25 -2.34 7.75 16.71
C ARG A 25 -1.16 8.09 15.79
N THR A 26 -1.29 9.21 15.09
CA THR A 26 -0.35 9.71 14.07
C THR A 26 0.84 10.49 14.64
N GLU A 27 0.90 10.70 15.97
CA GLU A 27 1.83 11.64 16.62
C GLU A 27 3.33 11.35 16.39
N ASN A 28 3.69 10.14 15.96
CA ASN A 28 5.06 9.72 15.71
C ASN A 28 5.35 9.27 14.26
N ASP A 29 4.46 9.58 13.31
CA ASP A 29 4.48 9.14 11.88
C ASP A 29 4.57 7.61 11.67
N SER A 30 4.72 6.83 12.74
CA SER A 30 4.85 5.39 12.75
C SER A 30 4.48 4.83 14.12
N CYS A 31 4.01 3.59 14.14
CA CYS A 31 3.64 2.86 15.34
C CYS A 31 3.98 1.38 15.11
N THR A 32 4.41 0.66 16.14
CA THR A 32 4.55 -0.81 16.05
C THR A 32 3.70 -1.44 17.12
N LEU A 33 2.53 -1.94 16.72
CA LEU A 33 1.69 -2.75 17.56
C LEU A 33 2.34 -4.12 17.75
N LYS A 34 2.67 -4.47 18.99
CA LYS A 34 3.00 -5.84 19.37
C LYS A 34 1.95 -6.38 20.33
N ALA A 35 1.53 -7.63 20.15
CA ALA A 35 0.52 -8.24 21.02
C ALA A 35 0.78 -9.72 21.28
N ILE A 36 0.47 -10.17 22.51
CA ILE A 36 0.52 -11.56 22.93
C ILE A 36 -0.79 -11.98 23.59
N VAL A 37 -1.09 -13.27 23.54
CA VAL A 37 -2.13 -13.89 24.37
C VAL A 37 -1.47 -14.69 25.48
N VAL A 38 -1.90 -14.47 26.71
CA VAL A 38 -1.47 -15.26 27.87
C VAL A 38 -2.66 -16.05 28.43
N ARG A 39 -2.55 -17.38 28.49
CA ARG A 39 -3.53 -18.28 29.13
C ARG A 39 -2.81 -19.40 29.86
N GLU A 40 -3.17 -19.63 31.13
CA GLU A 40 -2.61 -20.74 31.94
C GLU A 40 -1.07 -20.77 31.98
N GLY A 41 -0.42 -19.60 31.96
CA GLY A 41 1.04 -19.47 31.92
C GLY A 41 1.68 -19.70 30.53
N ILE A 42 0.88 -19.99 29.50
CA ILE A 42 1.33 -20.13 28.11
C ILE A 42 1.17 -18.79 27.39
N GLU A 43 2.25 -18.36 26.74
CA GLU A 43 2.31 -17.19 25.88
C GLU A 43 2.30 -17.60 24.40
N THR A 44 1.56 -16.88 23.55
CA THR A 44 1.60 -17.08 22.10
C THR A 44 2.84 -16.44 21.48
N ARG A 45 3.13 -16.79 20.22
CA ARG A 45 4.03 -15.95 19.40
C ARG A 45 3.52 -14.50 19.37
N THR A 46 4.44 -13.55 19.44
CA THR A 46 4.14 -12.12 19.35
C THR A 46 3.60 -11.78 17.96
N LEU A 47 2.39 -11.24 17.92
CA LEU A 47 1.90 -10.52 16.74
C LEU A 47 2.72 -9.23 16.62
N VAL A 48 3.27 -8.96 15.44
CA VAL A 48 3.95 -7.69 15.14
C VAL A 48 3.25 -7.03 13.96
N ARG A 49 2.82 -5.78 14.14
CA ARG A 49 2.13 -4.98 13.13
C ARG A 49 2.70 -3.55 13.10
N PRO A 50 3.65 -3.28 12.19
CA PRO A 50 4.14 -1.94 11.96
C PRO A 50 3.14 -1.14 11.12
N PHE A 51 2.92 0.10 11.52
CA PHE A 51 2.16 1.12 10.80
C PHE A 51 3.11 2.25 10.40
N LYS A 52 2.99 2.73 9.17
CA LYS A 52 3.70 3.89 8.65
C LYS A 52 2.69 4.89 8.12
N PHE A 53 2.54 5.99 8.84
CA PHE A 53 1.60 7.02 8.49
C PHE A 53 2.14 7.92 7.38
N ASN A 54 1.21 8.38 6.56
CA ASN A 54 1.44 9.37 5.54
C ASN A 54 0.14 10.19 5.37
N LYS A 55 0.15 11.16 4.47
CA LYS A 55 -0.95 12.11 4.30
C LYS A 55 -2.26 11.48 3.78
N ALA A 56 -2.21 10.26 3.23
CA ALA A 56 -3.38 9.51 2.79
C ALA A 56 -3.84 8.45 3.81
N THR A 57 -3.08 8.18 4.88
CA THR A 57 -3.45 7.13 5.84
C THR A 57 -4.80 7.41 6.49
N GLY A 58 -5.69 6.42 6.48
CA GLY A 58 -7.06 6.54 7.00
C GLY A 58 -8.06 7.21 6.05
N HIS A 59 -7.63 7.69 4.88
CA HIS A 59 -8.51 8.27 3.87
C HIS A 59 -8.95 7.21 2.86
N MET A 60 -10.22 6.79 2.92
CA MET A 60 -10.76 5.72 2.07
C MET A 60 -10.64 6.05 0.57
N PRO A 61 -9.90 5.25 -0.23
CA PRO A 61 -9.78 5.47 -1.66
C PRO A 61 -11.07 5.08 -2.39
N GLN A 62 -11.40 5.86 -3.42
CA GLN A 62 -12.44 5.53 -4.38
C GLN A 62 -11.78 4.94 -5.62
N LEU A 63 -12.03 3.66 -5.89
CA LEU A 63 -11.51 2.98 -7.07
C LEU A 63 -12.47 3.17 -8.24
N LYS A 64 -11.93 3.52 -9.41
CA LYS A 64 -12.69 3.56 -10.64
C LYS A 64 -13.11 2.17 -11.09
N ASP A 65 -12.17 1.23 -11.04
CA ASP A 65 -12.35 -0.17 -11.41
C ASP A 65 -12.08 -1.05 -10.19
N ALA A 66 -12.86 -2.11 -10.01
CA ALA A 66 -12.67 -3.04 -8.90
C ALA A 66 -11.37 -3.84 -9.07
N PRO A 67 -10.66 -4.18 -7.96
CA PRO A 67 -9.61 -5.18 -8.02
C PRO A 67 -10.21 -6.53 -8.44
N SER A 68 -9.35 -7.48 -8.81
CA SER A 68 -9.78 -8.85 -9.08
C SER A 68 -10.44 -9.44 -7.84
N GLU A 69 -11.59 -10.11 -8.00
CA GLU A 69 -12.37 -10.71 -6.91
C GLU A 69 -11.55 -11.62 -5.99
N LYS A 70 -10.55 -12.32 -6.54
CA LYS A 70 -9.65 -13.21 -5.79
C LYS A 70 -8.70 -12.47 -4.84
N TYR A 71 -8.43 -11.19 -5.13
CA TYR A 71 -7.40 -10.37 -4.48
C TYR A 71 -7.97 -9.02 -4.02
N THR A 72 -9.21 -9.02 -3.52
CA THR A 72 -9.90 -7.82 -2.98
C THR A 72 -9.62 -7.60 -1.49
N PHE A 73 -9.52 -8.67 -0.69
CA PHE A 73 -9.25 -8.62 0.76
C PHE A 73 -10.02 -7.52 1.53
N GLY A 74 -9.32 -6.61 2.21
CA GLY A 74 -9.90 -5.47 2.94
C GLY A 74 -10.48 -4.36 2.04
N GLY A 75 -10.50 -4.56 0.72
CA GLY A 75 -10.96 -3.61 -0.28
C GLY A 75 -10.01 -2.43 -0.44
N ALA A 76 -10.53 -1.32 -0.97
CA ALA A 76 -9.75 -0.12 -1.26
C ALA A 76 -8.98 0.44 -0.05
N GLY A 77 -9.47 0.20 1.17
CA GLY A 77 -8.83 0.66 2.40
C GLY A 77 -7.41 0.15 2.59
N VAL A 78 -7.07 -1.02 2.02
CA VAL A 78 -5.71 -1.59 2.04
C VAL A 78 -4.68 -0.59 1.54
N LEU A 79 -5.01 0.20 0.51
CA LEU A 79 -4.08 1.14 -0.12
C LEU A 79 -3.71 2.35 0.77
N THR A 80 -4.32 2.49 1.95
CA THR A 80 -4.18 3.66 2.83
C THR A 80 -4.29 3.29 4.30
N ASP A 81 -4.10 2.02 4.66
CA ASP A 81 -4.20 1.57 6.06
C ASP A 81 -2.88 1.75 6.82
N GLY A 82 -1.81 2.14 6.12
CA GLY A 82 -0.48 2.35 6.68
C GLY A 82 0.29 1.04 6.94
N ILE A 83 -0.23 -0.10 6.46
CA ILE A 83 0.40 -1.41 6.56
C ILE A 83 1.10 -1.71 5.23
N HIS A 84 2.36 -2.11 5.31
CA HIS A 84 3.10 -2.56 4.13
C HIS A 84 3.11 -4.09 4.04
N GLY A 85 2.89 -4.59 2.83
CA GLY A 85 2.91 -6.01 2.53
C GLY A 85 4.32 -6.60 2.61
N ASP A 86 4.38 -7.90 2.94
CA ASP A 86 5.57 -8.71 2.78
C ASP A 86 5.51 -9.53 1.48
N PHE A 87 6.48 -10.42 1.26
CA PHE A 87 6.57 -11.21 0.04
C PHE A 87 5.39 -12.19 -0.17
N ASN A 88 4.51 -12.37 0.82
CA ASN A 88 3.34 -13.23 0.70
C ASN A 88 2.13 -12.43 0.17
N TYR A 89 1.75 -12.65 -1.09
CA TYR A 89 0.60 -11.98 -1.70
C TYR A 89 -0.77 -12.42 -1.15
N SER A 90 -0.84 -13.49 -0.35
CA SER A 90 -2.09 -13.99 0.23
C SER A 90 -2.32 -13.55 1.68
N ASN A 91 -1.51 -12.62 2.20
CA ASN A 91 -1.56 -12.16 3.59
C ASN A 91 -2.69 -11.14 3.86
N GLY A 92 -3.38 -10.67 2.82
CA GLY A 92 -4.44 -9.67 2.90
C GLY A 92 -4.00 -8.20 2.74
N CYS A 93 -2.70 -7.95 2.60
CA CYS A 93 -2.11 -6.62 2.48
C CYS A 93 -1.90 -6.15 1.03
N TRP A 94 -2.50 -6.83 0.04
CA TRP A 94 -2.28 -6.52 -1.37
C TRP A 94 -3.59 -6.47 -2.14
N LEU A 95 -3.80 -5.47 -2.98
CA LEU A 95 -4.85 -5.48 -4.00
C LEU A 95 -4.30 -5.90 -5.36
N GLY A 96 -4.95 -6.86 -6.01
CA GLY A 96 -4.53 -7.43 -7.29
C GLY A 96 -5.32 -6.89 -8.49
N PHE A 97 -4.62 -6.46 -9.53
CA PHE A 97 -5.17 -5.97 -10.80
C PHE A 97 -4.49 -6.68 -11.97
N ILE A 98 -5.19 -6.88 -13.09
CA ILE A 98 -4.61 -7.51 -14.29
C ILE A 98 -5.17 -6.95 -15.60
N ASN A 99 -6.48 -6.66 -15.64
CA ASN A 99 -7.15 -6.20 -16.86
C ASN A 99 -7.30 -4.69 -16.96
N THR A 100 -7.30 -4.01 -15.83
CA THR A 100 -7.45 -2.56 -15.69
C THR A 100 -6.29 -2.02 -14.84
N PRO A 101 -5.89 -0.76 -15.03
CA PRO A 101 -4.97 -0.12 -14.11
C PRO A 101 -5.61 0.01 -12.72
N LEU A 102 -4.78 0.17 -11.68
CA LEU A 102 -5.28 0.76 -10.44
C LEU A 102 -5.52 2.25 -10.72
N ASP A 103 -6.74 2.71 -10.49
CA ASP A 103 -7.15 4.11 -10.66
C ASP A 103 -7.92 4.54 -9.41
N ALA A 104 -7.21 5.15 -8.47
CA ALA A 104 -7.68 5.45 -7.13
C ALA A 104 -7.70 6.95 -6.87
N THR A 105 -8.85 7.48 -6.44
CA THR A 105 -8.99 8.87 -5.96
C THR A 105 -9.06 8.89 -4.44
N ILE A 106 -8.24 9.71 -3.79
CA ILE A 106 -8.16 9.84 -2.34
C ILE A 106 -8.46 11.30 -1.98
N ASP A 107 -9.51 11.50 -1.17
CA ASP A 107 -9.81 12.78 -0.55
C ASP A 107 -9.00 12.92 0.73
N LEU A 108 -8.12 13.91 0.78
CA LEU A 108 -7.20 14.15 1.88
C LEU A 108 -7.87 14.88 3.06
N GLY A 109 -9.15 15.21 2.97
CA GLY A 109 -9.97 15.86 4.01
C GLY A 109 -9.64 17.33 4.27
N LYS A 110 -8.40 17.77 4.00
CA LYS A 110 -7.95 19.16 4.08
C LYS A 110 -6.89 19.44 3.02
N THR A 111 -6.76 20.70 2.63
CA THR A 111 -5.65 21.14 1.79
C THR A 111 -4.32 20.95 2.52
N GLN A 112 -3.38 20.29 1.85
CA GLN A 112 -2.02 20.12 2.32
C GLN A 112 -1.04 20.15 1.14
N THR A 113 0.17 20.64 1.39
CA THR A 113 1.24 20.63 0.39
C THR A 113 1.76 19.21 0.23
N ILE A 114 1.88 18.72 -1.00
CA ILE A 114 2.43 17.40 -1.34
C ILE A 114 3.51 17.55 -2.40
N SER A 115 4.43 16.60 -2.47
CA SER A 115 5.58 16.61 -3.39
C SER A 115 5.98 15.21 -3.90
N GLN A 116 5.47 14.14 -3.28
CA GLN A 116 5.67 12.79 -3.80
C GLN A 116 4.49 11.86 -3.51
N VAL A 117 4.35 10.85 -4.36
CA VAL A 117 3.56 9.65 -4.08
C VAL A 117 4.48 8.43 -4.14
N LYS A 118 4.42 7.58 -3.12
CA LYS A 118 5.13 6.30 -3.05
C LYS A 118 4.16 5.15 -3.12
N ILE A 119 4.50 4.16 -3.96
CA ILE A 119 3.71 2.94 -4.16
C ILE A 119 4.56 1.77 -3.72
N GLY A 120 4.03 0.92 -2.84
CA GLY A 120 4.61 -0.40 -2.64
C GLY A 120 3.93 -1.43 -3.54
N SER A 121 4.72 -2.34 -4.09
CA SER A 121 4.24 -3.35 -5.03
C SER A 121 5.07 -4.62 -4.93
N LEU A 122 4.40 -5.77 -4.98
CA LEU A 122 5.06 -7.06 -5.04
C LEU A 122 5.46 -7.38 -6.48
N VAL A 123 6.66 -7.92 -6.65
CA VAL A 123 7.13 -8.52 -7.90
C VAL A 123 7.50 -9.97 -7.63
N GLN A 124 6.88 -10.89 -8.36
CA GLN A 124 7.15 -12.31 -8.29
C GLN A 124 6.87 -12.92 -9.67
N TYR A 125 7.93 -13.07 -10.46
CA TYR A 125 7.78 -13.41 -11.88
C TYR A 125 7.16 -14.79 -12.10
N SER A 126 7.48 -15.76 -11.23
CA SER A 126 6.91 -17.12 -11.30
C SER A 126 5.38 -17.15 -11.16
N GLU A 127 4.80 -16.16 -10.48
CA GLU A 127 3.35 -16.00 -10.26
C GLU A 127 2.72 -14.97 -11.22
N TYR A 128 3.51 -14.53 -12.20
CA TYR A 128 3.16 -13.53 -13.21
C TYR A 128 2.83 -12.17 -12.58
N ILE A 129 3.41 -11.88 -11.40
CA ILE A 129 3.29 -10.59 -10.72
C ILE A 129 4.45 -9.71 -11.19
N PHE A 130 4.13 -8.70 -11.98
CA PHE A 130 5.12 -7.83 -12.62
C PHE A 130 5.10 -6.42 -12.02
N PRO A 131 6.21 -5.67 -12.15
CA PRO A 131 6.22 -4.24 -11.89
C PRO A 131 5.08 -3.49 -12.60
N PRO A 132 4.60 -2.37 -12.04
CA PRO A 132 3.86 -1.40 -12.81
C PRO A 132 4.72 -0.89 -13.97
N THR A 133 4.09 -0.42 -15.04
CA THR A 133 4.79 0.16 -16.20
C THR A 133 4.83 1.68 -16.13
N GLN A 134 3.85 2.28 -15.45
CA GLN A 134 3.72 3.73 -15.30
C GLN A 134 2.92 4.08 -14.04
N ILE A 135 3.28 5.18 -13.40
CA ILE A 135 2.51 5.80 -12.32
C ILE A 135 2.26 7.26 -12.71
N LYS A 136 0.99 7.67 -12.77
CA LYS A 136 0.58 9.07 -12.94
C LYS A 136 -0.09 9.55 -11.67
N VAL A 137 0.23 10.77 -11.29
CA VAL A 137 -0.34 11.44 -10.13
C VAL A 137 -1.04 12.69 -10.61
N TYR A 138 -2.32 12.79 -10.27
CA TYR A 138 -3.13 13.97 -10.47
C TYR A 138 -3.53 14.57 -9.12
N ALA A 139 -3.69 15.88 -9.06
CA ALA A 139 -4.18 16.56 -7.87
C ALA A 139 -5.13 17.71 -8.20
N THR A 140 -5.96 18.04 -7.22
CA THR A 140 -6.71 19.29 -7.18
C THR A 140 -6.68 19.88 -5.77
N ASN A 141 -6.89 21.19 -5.69
CA ASN A 141 -7.09 21.92 -4.45
C ASN A 141 -8.46 22.62 -4.50
N GLY A 142 -9.34 22.28 -3.58
CA GLY A 142 -10.72 22.78 -3.56
C GLY A 142 -11.51 22.31 -4.79
N ASP A 143 -12.21 23.25 -5.44
CA ASP A 143 -13.11 22.98 -6.56
C ASP A 143 -12.42 23.08 -7.94
N ASN A 144 -11.09 23.23 -7.97
CA ASN A 144 -10.35 23.29 -9.22
C ASN A 144 -10.44 21.96 -9.99
N PRO A 145 -10.28 21.97 -11.32
CA PRO A 145 -10.13 20.73 -12.07
C PRO A 145 -8.86 20.00 -11.63
N MET A 146 -8.94 18.67 -11.65
CA MET A 146 -7.80 17.82 -11.36
C MET A 146 -6.80 17.83 -12.51
N THR A 147 -5.51 18.01 -12.20
CA THR A 147 -4.42 18.17 -13.19
C THR A 147 -3.32 17.15 -12.94
N GLU A 148 -2.63 16.71 -14.00
CA GLU A 148 -1.46 15.83 -13.87
C GLU A 148 -0.30 16.64 -13.27
N ILE A 149 0.23 16.17 -12.14
CA ILE A 149 1.32 16.84 -11.43
C ILE A 149 2.62 16.04 -11.46
N GLY A 150 2.54 14.72 -11.68
CA GLY A 150 3.70 13.85 -11.70
C GLY A 150 3.47 12.60 -12.54
N LYS A 151 4.57 12.10 -13.12
CA LYS A 151 4.60 10.88 -13.93
C LYS A 151 5.92 10.15 -13.71
N LEU A 152 5.85 8.85 -13.45
CA LEU A 152 6.99 7.95 -13.40
C LEU A 152 6.80 6.84 -14.43
N GLU A 153 7.76 6.67 -15.32
CA GLU A 153 7.84 5.52 -16.23
C GLU A 153 8.80 4.49 -15.66
N ILE A 154 8.38 3.23 -15.64
CA ILE A 154 9.16 2.13 -15.08
C ILE A 154 9.69 1.28 -16.24
N PRO A 155 11.01 1.08 -16.34
CA PRO A 155 11.59 0.29 -17.42
C PRO A 155 11.04 -1.13 -17.47
N VAL A 156 10.91 -1.67 -18.69
CA VAL A 156 10.57 -3.08 -18.88
C VAL A 156 11.62 -3.94 -18.21
N THR A 157 11.14 -4.84 -17.35
CA THR A 157 12.00 -5.72 -16.57
C THR A 157 12.84 -6.64 -17.45
N GLN A 158 14.07 -6.90 -17.00
CA GLN A 158 15.05 -7.77 -17.63
C GLN A 158 15.15 -9.11 -16.89
N LYS A 159 15.68 -10.14 -17.56
CA LYS A 159 15.75 -11.50 -17.03
C LYS A 159 16.52 -11.61 -15.70
N GLN A 160 17.49 -10.73 -15.46
CA GLN A 160 18.30 -10.70 -14.25
C GLN A 160 17.62 -10.00 -13.06
N ASP A 161 16.53 -9.27 -13.30
CA ASP A 161 15.81 -8.59 -12.23
C ASP A 161 15.26 -9.62 -11.24
N GLN A 162 15.32 -9.30 -9.95
CA GLN A 162 14.96 -10.22 -8.88
C GLN A 162 13.53 -9.98 -8.42
N ASP A 163 12.87 -11.04 -7.97
CA ASP A 163 11.63 -10.93 -7.21
C ASP A 163 11.84 -10.04 -5.97
N GLY A 164 10.75 -9.43 -5.48
CA GLY A 164 10.77 -8.72 -4.22
C GLY A 164 9.63 -7.73 -4.05
N VAL A 165 9.46 -7.27 -2.82
CA VAL A 165 8.63 -6.09 -2.52
C VAL A 165 9.41 -4.84 -2.91
N ARG A 166 8.87 -4.07 -3.86
CA ARG A 166 9.50 -2.88 -4.42
C ARG A 166 8.73 -1.63 -4.03
N LYS A 167 9.43 -0.51 -4.01
CA LYS A 167 8.85 0.82 -3.79
C LYS A 167 9.14 1.70 -4.99
N TYR A 168 8.11 2.34 -5.51
CA TYR A 168 8.19 3.29 -6.61
C TYR A 168 7.85 4.67 -6.09
N THR A 169 8.69 5.66 -6.36
CA THR A 169 8.49 7.05 -5.92
C THR A 169 8.28 7.93 -7.14
N CYS A 170 7.09 8.52 -7.25
CA CYS A 170 6.80 9.56 -8.23
C CYS A 170 6.93 10.93 -7.53
N GLU A 171 7.98 11.68 -7.87
CA GLU A 171 8.26 13.01 -7.32
C GLU A 171 7.78 14.09 -8.29
N PHE A 172 7.37 15.23 -7.74
CA PHE A 172 6.88 16.38 -8.48
C PHE A 172 7.07 17.67 -7.67
N PRO A 173 7.03 18.87 -8.32
CA PRO A 173 7.08 20.13 -7.60
C PRO A 173 6.03 20.19 -6.50
N ALA A 174 6.39 20.79 -5.36
CA ALA A 174 5.46 20.90 -4.23
C ALA A 174 4.21 21.70 -4.62
N VAL A 175 3.02 21.11 -4.42
CA VAL A 175 1.73 21.72 -4.75
C VAL A 175 0.72 21.56 -3.60
N PRO A 176 -0.19 22.52 -3.39
CA PRO A 176 -1.32 22.32 -2.49
C PRO A 176 -2.32 21.34 -3.13
N ALA A 177 -2.80 20.37 -2.36
CA ALA A 177 -3.80 19.41 -2.77
C ALA A 177 -4.79 19.10 -1.65
N SER A 178 -6.08 19.02 -1.99
CA SER A 178 -7.14 18.47 -1.12
C SER A 178 -7.61 17.10 -1.59
N LYS A 179 -7.39 16.76 -2.87
CA LYS A 179 -7.64 15.43 -3.42
C LYS A 179 -6.51 15.03 -4.35
N ILE A 180 -6.21 13.75 -4.39
CA ILE A 180 -5.29 13.17 -5.36
C ILE A 180 -5.96 12.03 -6.12
N ARG A 181 -5.50 11.76 -7.33
CA ARG A 181 -5.81 10.55 -8.09
C ARG A 181 -4.53 9.93 -8.58
N VAL A 182 -4.37 8.65 -8.33
CA VAL A 182 -3.18 7.88 -8.70
C VAL A 182 -3.61 6.81 -9.68
N VAL A 183 -2.98 6.80 -10.86
CA VAL A 183 -3.20 5.81 -11.90
C VAL A 183 -1.93 4.99 -12.08
N ILE A 184 -2.02 3.67 -11.93
CA ILE A 184 -0.90 2.74 -11.98
C ILE A 184 -1.20 1.69 -13.04
N ASP A 185 -0.41 1.72 -14.11
CA ASP A 185 -0.60 0.83 -15.26
C ASP A 185 0.00 -0.55 -14.99
N THR A 186 -0.76 -1.58 -15.37
CA THR A 186 -0.31 -2.98 -15.30
C THR A 186 0.67 -3.30 -16.45
N THR A 187 1.31 -4.46 -16.38
CA THR A 187 2.08 -4.98 -17.52
C THR A 187 1.13 -5.67 -18.50
N ASP A 188 0.74 -4.99 -19.59
CA ASP A 188 -0.18 -5.58 -20.60
C ASP A 188 0.44 -6.75 -21.37
N LYS A 189 1.77 -6.73 -21.55
CA LYS A 189 2.50 -7.79 -22.25
C LYS A 189 3.78 -8.16 -21.50
N ILE A 190 3.77 -9.35 -20.92
CA ILE A 190 4.92 -9.95 -20.27
C ILE A 190 6.08 -10.07 -21.28
N PRO A 191 7.32 -9.68 -20.89
CA PRO A 191 8.47 -9.61 -21.79
C PRO A 191 8.93 -10.96 -22.32
N ALA A 192 9.62 -10.94 -23.45
CA ALA A 192 10.01 -12.12 -24.22
C ALA A 192 10.91 -13.12 -23.48
N TRP A 193 11.61 -12.70 -22.42
CA TRP A 193 12.47 -13.57 -21.63
C TRP A 193 11.70 -14.51 -20.69
N HIS A 194 10.44 -14.18 -20.39
CA HIS A 194 9.60 -14.93 -19.45
C HIS A 194 8.79 -16.02 -20.17
N GLY A 195 8.47 -17.11 -19.46
CA GLY A 195 7.72 -18.24 -20.03
C GLY A 195 6.32 -17.87 -20.52
N ALA A 196 5.66 -16.93 -19.84
CA ALA A 196 4.34 -16.39 -20.17
C ALA A 196 4.37 -15.18 -21.11
N LYS A 197 5.37 -15.10 -22.00
CA LYS A 197 5.55 -13.96 -22.92
C LYS A 197 4.26 -13.58 -23.65
N GLY A 198 3.96 -12.28 -23.67
CA GLY A 198 2.78 -11.74 -24.35
C GLY A 198 1.46 -11.87 -23.59
N GLU A 199 1.41 -12.62 -22.48
CA GLU A 199 0.27 -12.59 -21.55
C GLU A 199 0.30 -11.31 -20.70
N LYS A 200 -0.80 -11.04 -19.98
CA LYS A 200 -0.87 -9.93 -19.03
C LYS A 200 -0.20 -10.29 -17.71
N GLY A 201 0.50 -9.34 -17.12
CA GLY A 201 1.06 -9.44 -15.78
C GLY A 201 0.13 -8.87 -14.71
N TRP A 202 0.04 -9.55 -13.58
CA TRP A 202 -0.61 -9.03 -12.38
C TRP A 202 0.16 -7.83 -11.83
N LEU A 203 -0.60 -6.85 -11.35
CA LEU A 203 -0.14 -5.75 -10.50
C LEU A 203 -0.68 -5.98 -9.10
N PHE A 204 0.22 -6.04 -8.12
CA PHE A 204 -0.13 -6.11 -6.69
C PHE A 204 0.36 -4.83 -6.01
N VAL A 205 -0.53 -4.14 -5.30
CA VAL A 205 -0.22 -2.87 -4.59
C VAL A 205 -0.66 -2.99 -3.14
N ASP A 206 0.22 -2.64 -2.20
CA ASP A 206 -0.08 -2.63 -0.76
C ASP A 206 -0.54 -1.25 -0.31
N GLU A 207 0.20 -0.19 -0.61
CA GLU A 207 -0.01 1.14 -0.03
C GLU A 207 0.28 2.25 -1.06
N ILE A 208 -0.52 3.32 -1.02
CA ILE A 208 -0.33 4.60 -1.70
C ILE A 208 0.03 5.65 -0.66
N SER A 209 1.32 5.92 -0.48
CA SER A 209 1.79 6.90 0.51
C SER A 209 1.98 8.30 -0.09
N VAL A 210 1.32 9.30 0.48
CA VAL A 210 1.39 10.70 0.03
C VAL A 210 2.25 11.53 0.98
N ASN A 211 3.22 12.28 0.47
CA ASN A 211 4.06 13.18 1.29
C ASN A 211 4.27 14.53 0.63
#